data_AF-A0A7V2YZR5-F1
#
_entry.id   AF-A0A7V2YZR5-F1
#
_cell.length_a   1.000
_cell.length_b   1.000
_cell.length_c   1.000
_cell.angle_alpha   90.00
_cell.angle_beta   90.00
_cell.angle_gamma   90.00
#
_symmetry.space_group_name_H-M   'P 1'
#
loop_
_entity.id
_entity.type
_entity.pdbx_description
1 polymer ?
#
loop_
_entity_poly.entity_id
_entity_poly.type
_entity_poly.pdbx_seq_one_letter_code
_entity_poly.pdbx_strand_id
1 'polypeptide(L)'
;MYRDTSSGSVRVKSPVSIAVKPAKPEGRQFGGLRPSFGRLLGTALALIALMAAFVAPKALAQARFHRPSAKISGEIRFHQMHKQARPGERAQDYRQRMAGLGLGGERDSELCALYVEKPLTLAEMSAWRARGVAIRPDLYVPPVPGRHPYGFHLARVRYDSLDAIERDARIALLQSAEGLSRPMNNIGGALINATSVHAGIGTTARTGAGVKIAVADSGLDLTHPDLPAPVEAFDVTDGDGPGSWGTDVRNHVFAHGTHVTGTALGRGTLSAGRVDDGNGAGAFTGSAPGASLCFYKIADDTQGGSLEADEVEALDRAVAMGCRVFTLSYGGYTQFMDGSTPTCQAIDYHSLHSGLTVFVASGNEAQDGTHVSTTVVTGTTSAPFDFQIIHPGTSGAYTTPQYLRVIWQDGAPGDPENMTLTCLNLGAGEQLSRINAATSVRGTDAQLYELRPNLAPGATKAYSLTLTNSAGGASAPLVHCYFVWGVGAFVPADPNYTITDPALADMAIAVGAWVHRNTMIDWQGNGPYSSGEVEGDAASFSSHGPRIDGLPKPDVCAPGSAVISLNDSDIATIPQALIDNDGLNVNGSGPADYLIMQGSSMASPMAAGVGALILEAHPDYT
;
A
#
# COMPACT_ATOMS: atom_id res chain seq x y z
N MET A 1 2.23 5.75 -40.23
CA MET A 1 2.90 6.20 -41.48
C MET A 1 4.27 6.74 -41.13
N TYR A 2 5.25 6.63 -42.04
CA TYR A 2 6.58 7.23 -41.89
C TYR A 2 6.63 8.63 -42.52
N ARG A 3 7.14 9.63 -41.79
CA ARG A 3 7.99 10.77 -42.21
C ARG A 3 8.05 11.82 -41.09
N ASP A 4 8.97 12.79 -41.06
CA ASP A 4 10.42 12.85 -41.33
C ASP A 4 10.89 14.28 -40.92
N THR A 5 12.17 14.38 -40.57
CA THR A 5 13.04 15.52 -40.23
C THR A 5 12.62 17.00 -40.47
N SER A 6 13.21 17.83 -39.59
CA SER A 6 13.91 19.12 -39.88
C SER A 6 13.26 20.47 -39.51
N SER A 7 13.83 21.07 -38.45
CA SER A 7 14.27 22.47 -38.30
C SER A 7 13.38 23.66 -38.76
N GLY A 8 13.06 24.54 -37.82
CA GLY A 8 12.68 25.93 -38.09
C GLY A 8 12.43 26.74 -36.80
N SER A 9 13.00 27.94 -36.69
CA SER A 9 12.66 28.91 -35.62
C SER A 9 11.55 29.86 -36.11
N VAL A 10 10.80 30.57 -35.25
CA VAL A 10 11.15 31.89 -34.67
C VAL A 10 10.12 32.28 -33.58
N ARG A 11 10.49 33.22 -32.69
CA ARG A 11 9.69 33.73 -31.56
C ARG A 11 8.39 34.45 -31.97
N VAL A 12 7.37 34.36 -31.12
CA VAL A 12 6.17 35.23 -31.14
C VAL A 12 6.38 36.48 -30.25
N LYS A 13 5.77 37.61 -30.63
CA LYS A 13 5.76 38.87 -29.87
C LYS A 13 4.56 38.97 -28.92
N SER A 14 4.74 39.59 -27.75
CA SER A 14 3.64 40.27 -27.03
C SER A 14 3.27 41.58 -27.73
N PRO A 15 2.00 42.01 -27.67
CA PRO A 15 1.55 43.04 -26.70
C PRO A 15 0.21 42.60 -26.05
N VAL A 16 -0.60 43.39 -25.32
CA VAL A 16 -0.66 44.84 -25.00
C VAL A 16 -0.95 45.02 -23.50
N SER A 17 -0.70 46.20 -22.94
CA SER A 17 -1.04 46.59 -21.55
C SER A 17 -2.19 47.60 -21.48
N ILE A 18 -2.95 47.60 -20.37
CA ILE A 18 -3.72 48.76 -19.89
C ILE A 18 -3.49 48.89 -18.38
N ALA A 19 -3.41 50.13 -17.87
CA ALA A 19 -3.13 50.43 -16.47
C ALA A 19 -3.93 51.65 -15.97
N VAL A 20 -4.26 51.67 -14.67
CA VAL A 20 -4.81 52.83 -13.94
C VAL A 20 -4.16 52.90 -12.55
N LYS A 21 -4.00 54.11 -11.98
CA LYS A 21 -3.39 54.39 -10.66
C LYS A 21 -4.34 55.24 -9.76
N PRO A 22 -4.03 55.48 -8.47
CA PRO A 22 -5.05 55.53 -7.40
C PRO A 22 -5.29 56.93 -6.77
N ALA A 23 -6.15 56.98 -5.74
CA ALA A 23 -6.39 58.16 -4.90
C ALA A 23 -6.48 57.84 -3.37
N LYS A 24 -6.25 58.89 -2.56
CA LYS A 24 -6.28 59.07 -1.08
C LYS A 24 -6.15 60.60 -0.82
N PRO A 25 -6.18 61.17 0.41
CA PRO A 25 -6.70 60.75 1.74
C PRO A 25 -7.99 61.58 2.09
N GLU A 26 -8.50 61.95 3.30
CA GLU A 26 -8.09 62.35 4.67
C GLU A 26 -9.33 62.25 5.63
N GLY A 27 -9.36 62.51 6.95
CA GLY A 27 -8.36 62.78 8.01
C GLY A 27 -8.95 63.53 9.25
N ARG A 28 -8.25 63.50 10.42
CA ARG A 28 -8.43 64.37 11.64
C ARG A 28 -9.73 64.19 12.47
N GLN A 29 -9.97 64.72 13.71
CA GLN A 29 -9.25 65.14 14.97
C GLN A 29 -10.36 65.45 16.05
N PHE A 30 -10.19 65.74 17.37
CA PHE A 30 -9.07 65.90 18.33
C PHE A 30 -9.60 65.84 19.80
N GLY A 31 -8.74 65.53 20.80
CA GLY A 31 -8.88 65.96 22.23
C GLY A 31 -9.75 65.10 23.17
N GLY A 32 -9.57 65.13 24.50
CA GLY A 32 -8.50 65.79 25.30
C GLY A 32 -8.68 65.72 26.83
N LEU A 33 -7.61 66.07 27.56
CA LEU A 33 -7.48 66.35 29.02
C LEU A 33 -7.36 65.18 30.04
N ARG A 34 -6.57 65.46 31.09
CA ARG A 34 -6.21 64.72 32.33
C ARG A 34 -6.19 65.79 33.47
N PRO A 35 -5.46 65.72 34.64
CA PRO A 35 -4.82 64.60 35.37
C PRO A 35 -4.96 64.60 36.92
N SER A 36 -4.60 63.48 37.58
CA SER A 36 -3.77 63.43 38.81
C SER A 36 -3.45 61.95 39.15
N PHE A 37 -2.26 61.41 38.88
CA PHE A 37 -0.96 61.50 39.58
C PHE A 37 -0.82 60.69 40.90
N GLY A 38 -0.14 59.53 40.82
CA GLY A 38 0.14 58.67 41.99
C GLY A 38 0.86 57.33 41.70
N ARG A 39 2.06 57.38 41.08
CA ARG A 39 3.14 56.35 40.91
C ARG A 39 2.88 54.91 41.46
N LEU A 40 3.21 53.79 40.78
CA LEU A 40 4.30 53.51 39.82
C LEU A 40 3.88 52.65 38.59
N LEU A 41 4.82 52.50 37.63
CA LEU A 41 4.78 51.65 36.42
C LEU A 41 5.99 50.69 36.47
N GLY A 42 6.09 49.51 35.85
CA GLY A 42 5.19 48.69 34.98
C GLY A 42 5.76 47.25 34.88
N THR A 43 5.45 46.38 33.91
CA THR A 43 4.72 46.52 32.63
C THR A 43 4.14 45.15 32.14
N ALA A 44 3.07 45.22 31.33
CA ALA A 44 2.60 44.22 30.35
C ALA A 44 1.85 42.93 30.80
N LEU A 45 0.52 42.98 30.68
CA LEU A 45 -0.43 41.88 30.36
C LEU A 45 -0.73 41.91 28.84
N ALA A 46 -1.59 41.09 28.19
CA ALA A 46 -2.06 39.68 28.26
C ALA A 46 -3.27 39.55 27.27
N LEU A 47 -4.08 38.46 27.36
CA LEU A 47 -5.30 38.11 26.58
C LEU A 47 -5.11 37.63 25.13
N ILE A 48 -5.86 36.69 24.50
CA ILE A 48 -7.02 35.79 24.79
C ILE A 48 -8.26 35.98 23.84
N ALA A 49 -8.42 35.03 22.91
CA ALA A 49 -9.61 34.29 22.40
C ALA A 49 -10.89 34.92 21.74
N LEU A 50 -11.37 34.18 20.70
CA LEU A 50 -12.76 33.75 20.36
C LEU A 50 -13.67 34.45 19.28
N MET A 51 -14.25 33.60 18.41
CA MET A 51 -15.58 33.58 17.73
C MET A 51 -15.98 34.36 16.42
N ALA A 52 -16.69 33.61 15.54
CA ALA A 52 -17.87 33.93 14.68
C ALA A 52 -17.83 34.52 13.22
N ALA A 53 -17.85 33.61 12.23
CA ALA A 53 -18.92 33.35 11.22
C ALA A 53 -19.24 34.19 9.91
N PHE A 54 -19.64 33.43 8.87
CA PHE A 54 -20.41 33.68 7.61
C PHE A 54 -19.90 34.53 6.38
N VAL A 55 -19.60 33.81 5.27
CA VAL A 55 -19.95 33.98 3.82
C VAL A 55 -19.96 35.41 3.21
N ALA A 56 -19.28 35.76 2.11
CA ALA A 56 -19.06 35.04 0.83
C ALA A 56 -17.62 35.21 0.24
N PRO A 57 -17.26 34.68 -0.95
CA PRO A 57 -15.95 34.02 -1.17
C PRO A 57 -14.75 34.92 -1.55
N LYS A 58 -13.54 34.48 -1.16
CA LYS A 58 -12.27 34.76 -1.87
C LYS A 58 -11.10 33.85 -1.42
N ALA A 59 -10.56 33.08 -2.39
CA ALA A 59 -9.21 32.49 -2.47
C ALA A 59 -8.69 31.56 -1.34
N LEU A 60 -7.95 30.52 -1.75
CA LEU A 60 -7.28 29.56 -0.86
C LEU A 60 -6.14 30.21 -0.07
N ALA A 61 -6.02 29.85 1.21
CA ALA A 61 -4.81 30.08 1.99
C ALA A 61 -3.83 28.89 1.80
N GLN A 62 -2.67 29.17 1.19
CA GLN A 62 -1.63 28.16 0.95
C GLN A 62 -0.98 27.70 2.27
N ALA A 63 -0.57 26.43 2.34
CA ALA A 63 0.30 25.96 3.41
C ALA A 63 1.61 26.77 3.45
N ARG A 64 2.05 27.17 4.65
CA ARG A 64 3.28 27.96 4.84
C ARG A 64 4.53 27.07 4.77
N PHE A 65 4.86 26.63 3.57
CA PHE A 65 6.17 26.04 3.30
C PHE A 65 7.27 27.07 3.57
N HIS A 66 8.22 26.72 4.43
CA HIS A 66 9.39 27.54 4.70
C HIS A 66 10.52 27.11 3.76
N ARG A 67 11.27 28.06 3.18
CA ARG A 67 12.49 27.75 2.43
C ARG A 67 13.49 27.06 3.39
N PRO A 68 14.19 25.99 2.97
CA PRO A 68 15.22 25.37 3.81
C PRO A 68 16.39 26.33 4.02
N SER A 69 17.07 26.23 5.17
CA SER A 69 18.18 27.11 5.55
C SER A 69 19.50 26.79 4.82
N ALA A 70 19.61 25.59 4.26
CA ALA A 70 20.63 25.20 3.29
C ALA A 70 19.90 24.62 2.06
N LYS A 71 20.31 25.04 0.85
CA LYS A 71 19.62 24.70 -0.40
C LYS A 71 20.15 23.43 -1.03
N ILE A 72 21.44 23.12 -0.88
CA ILE A 72 22.02 21.91 -1.45
C ILE A 72 21.77 20.72 -0.51
N SER A 73 21.22 19.62 -1.04
CA SER A 73 21.00 18.40 -0.27
C SER A 73 22.32 17.82 0.28
N GLY A 74 22.25 17.20 1.46
CA GLY A 74 23.40 16.50 2.05
C GLY A 74 23.92 15.38 1.15
N GLU A 75 23.02 14.75 0.38
CA GLU A 75 23.30 13.78 -0.66
C GLU A 75 24.24 14.30 -1.75
N ILE A 76 24.01 15.50 -2.31
CA ILE A 76 24.95 16.11 -3.29
C ILE A 76 26.31 16.39 -2.65
N ARG A 77 26.35 16.82 -1.39
CA ARG A 77 27.62 17.06 -0.67
C ARG A 77 28.35 15.74 -0.34
N PHE A 78 27.62 14.65 -0.13
CA PHE A 78 28.15 13.29 -0.01
C PHE A 78 28.70 12.79 -1.36
N HIS A 79 27.92 12.90 -2.44
CA HIS A 79 28.35 12.57 -3.79
C HIS A 79 29.58 13.38 -4.22
N GLN A 80 29.63 14.68 -3.92
CA GLN A 80 30.81 15.54 -4.10
C GLN A 80 32.08 14.92 -3.49
N MET A 81 32.01 14.50 -2.22
CA MET A 81 33.15 13.91 -1.50
C MET A 81 33.60 12.56 -2.09
N HIS A 82 32.69 11.82 -2.73
CA HIS A 82 32.99 10.50 -3.29
C HIS A 82 33.35 10.52 -4.79
N LYS A 83 32.80 11.44 -5.60
CA LYS A 83 33.05 11.55 -7.05
C LYS A 83 34.34 12.28 -7.38
N GLN A 84 34.79 13.20 -6.52
CA GLN A 84 36.15 13.76 -6.58
C GLN A 84 37.18 12.63 -6.40
N ALA A 85 37.87 12.29 -7.49
CA ALA A 85 38.80 11.17 -7.55
C ALA A 85 40.03 11.40 -6.66
N ARG A 86 40.45 10.37 -5.92
CA ARG A 86 41.59 10.47 -4.99
C ARG A 86 42.93 10.40 -5.74
N PRO A 87 44.01 11.07 -5.27
CA PRO A 87 45.33 10.96 -5.90
C PRO A 87 45.79 9.50 -6.03
N GLY A 88 46.08 9.06 -7.26
CA GLY A 88 46.47 7.69 -7.58
C GLY A 88 45.32 6.72 -7.91
N GLU A 89 44.05 7.12 -7.77
CA GLU A 89 42.89 6.25 -8.04
C GLU A 89 42.73 5.93 -9.54
N ARG A 90 42.77 4.64 -9.91
CA ARG A 90 42.69 4.22 -11.32
C ARG A 90 41.26 4.37 -11.84
N ALA A 91 41.12 4.62 -13.14
CA ALA A 91 39.83 4.86 -13.77
C ALA A 91 38.88 3.65 -13.79
N GLN A 92 39.37 2.44 -13.52
CA GLN A 92 38.54 1.24 -13.33
C GLN A 92 37.99 1.20 -11.89
N ASP A 93 38.87 1.26 -10.90
CA ASP A 93 38.53 1.28 -9.47
C ASP A 93 37.50 2.39 -9.16
N TYR A 94 37.73 3.60 -9.68
CA TYR A 94 36.80 4.72 -9.58
C TYR A 94 35.40 4.39 -10.14
N ARG A 95 35.32 3.75 -11.32
CA ARG A 95 34.02 3.39 -11.95
C ARG A 95 33.32 2.27 -11.20
N GLN A 96 34.06 1.29 -10.70
CA GLN A 96 33.53 0.23 -9.83
C GLN A 96 33.00 0.83 -8.52
N ARG A 97 33.71 1.80 -7.94
CA ARG A 97 33.29 2.50 -6.71
C ARG A 97 32.06 3.38 -6.90
N MET A 98 31.86 3.99 -8.08
CA MET A 98 30.61 4.73 -8.37
C MET A 98 29.44 3.78 -8.65
N ALA A 99 29.65 2.73 -9.43
CA ALA A 99 28.63 1.72 -9.71
C ALA A 99 28.17 0.99 -8.43
N GLY A 100 29.11 0.67 -7.53
CA GLY A 100 28.83 0.06 -6.22
C GLY A 100 28.19 1.01 -5.19
N LEU A 101 28.08 2.31 -5.49
CA LEU A 101 27.26 3.26 -4.73
C LEU A 101 25.90 3.53 -5.40
N GLY A 102 25.61 2.89 -6.54
CA GLY A 102 24.38 3.12 -7.32
C GLY A 102 24.38 4.43 -8.11
N LEU A 103 25.55 5.04 -8.37
CA LEU A 103 25.65 6.42 -8.87
C LEU A 103 26.17 6.55 -10.31
N GLY A 104 25.68 7.59 -11.00
CA GLY A 104 26.23 8.07 -12.27
C GLY A 104 27.74 8.34 -12.25
N GLY A 105 28.44 8.03 -13.34
CA GLY A 105 29.91 7.91 -13.37
C GLY A 105 30.74 9.20 -13.54
N GLU A 106 30.14 10.38 -13.62
CA GLU A 106 30.89 11.65 -13.75
C GLU A 106 31.61 12.05 -12.45
N ARG A 107 32.77 12.71 -12.58
CA ARG A 107 33.70 13.02 -11.47
C ARG A 107 33.45 14.38 -10.80
N ASP A 108 33.34 15.42 -11.62
CA ASP A 108 33.33 16.81 -11.15
C ASP A 108 31.95 17.46 -11.25
N SER A 109 30.94 16.68 -11.66
CA SER A 109 29.56 17.12 -11.89
C SER A 109 28.54 16.01 -11.64
N GLU A 110 27.32 16.43 -11.33
CA GLU A 110 26.18 15.60 -10.97
C GLU A 110 24.91 16.08 -11.68
N LEU A 111 24.04 15.18 -12.11
CA LEU A 111 22.69 15.54 -12.54
C LEU A 111 21.82 15.79 -11.30
N CYS A 112 21.21 16.97 -11.25
CA CYS A 112 20.45 17.43 -10.10
C CYS A 112 19.10 18.01 -10.51
N ALA A 113 18.12 17.92 -9.62
CA ALA A 113 16.91 18.73 -9.66
C ALA A 113 17.18 20.11 -9.02
N LEU A 114 17.18 21.16 -9.84
CA LEU A 114 17.43 22.55 -9.45
C LEU A 114 16.10 23.30 -9.27
N TYR A 115 15.64 23.41 -8.03
CA TYR A 115 14.36 24.00 -7.67
C TYR A 115 14.41 25.54 -7.61
N VAL A 116 13.38 26.17 -8.16
CA VAL A 116 13.21 27.62 -8.31
C VAL A 116 11.72 27.99 -8.16
N GLU A 117 11.44 29.17 -7.60
CA GLU A 117 10.06 29.67 -7.45
C GLU A 117 9.39 30.03 -8.79
N LYS A 118 10.19 30.27 -9.84
CA LYS A 118 9.75 30.56 -11.21
C LYS A 118 10.78 29.97 -12.20
N PRO A 119 10.36 29.47 -13.37
CA PRO A 119 11.30 28.96 -14.38
C PRO A 119 12.32 30.02 -14.77
N LEU A 120 13.58 29.61 -14.89
CA LEU A 120 14.67 30.50 -15.29
C LEU A 120 14.58 30.81 -16.79
N THR A 121 14.89 32.04 -17.18
CA THR A 121 14.93 32.41 -18.60
C THR A 121 16.16 31.83 -19.30
N LEU A 122 16.10 31.64 -20.61
CA LEU A 122 17.23 31.16 -21.43
C LEU A 122 18.50 32.01 -21.26
N ALA A 123 18.37 33.31 -20.96
CA ALA A 123 19.50 34.20 -20.68
C ALA A 123 20.15 33.88 -19.32
N GLU A 124 19.35 33.62 -18.29
CA GLU A 124 19.83 33.23 -16.96
C GLU A 124 20.43 31.82 -16.96
N MET A 125 19.83 30.88 -17.70
CA MET A 125 20.39 29.55 -17.94
C MET A 125 21.74 29.61 -18.66
N SER A 126 21.89 30.50 -19.66
CA SER A 126 23.17 30.72 -20.34
C SER A 126 24.23 31.31 -19.40
N ALA A 127 23.85 32.28 -18.55
CA ALA A 127 24.74 32.83 -17.52
C ALA A 127 25.14 31.79 -16.45
N TRP A 128 24.26 30.83 -16.14
CA TRP A 128 24.57 29.69 -15.27
C TRP A 128 25.46 28.63 -15.95
N ARG A 129 25.27 28.38 -17.24
CA ARG A 129 26.12 27.48 -18.04
C ARG A 129 27.57 27.97 -18.09
N ALA A 130 27.78 29.28 -18.18
CA ALA A 130 29.10 29.92 -18.07
C ALA A 130 29.75 29.79 -16.67
N ARG A 131 29.03 29.29 -15.66
CA ARG A 131 29.48 29.05 -14.28
C ARG A 131 29.54 27.57 -13.90
N GLY A 132 29.45 26.66 -14.87
CA GLY A 132 29.50 25.21 -14.65
C GLY A 132 28.15 24.53 -14.39
N VAL A 133 27.03 25.25 -14.51
CA VAL A 133 25.68 24.74 -14.26
C VAL A 133 24.94 24.57 -15.59
N ALA A 134 24.99 23.38 -16.17
CA ALA A 134 24.34 23.05 -17.44
C ALA A 134 22.86 22.69 -17.22
N ILE A 135 22.03 23.72 -17.04
CA ILE A 135 20.56 23.62 -16.95
C ILE A 135 19.99 23.17 -18.30
N ARG A 136 19.06 22.21 -18.31
CA ARG A 136 18.28 21.85 -19.50
C ARG A 136 17.20 22.90 -19.77
N PRO A 137 17.27 23.66 -20.88
CA PRO A 137 16.30 24.73 -21.18
C PRO A 137 14.93 24.20 -21.64
N ASP A 138 14.92 22.96 -22.12
CA ASP A 138 13.81 22.18 -22.64
C ASP A 138 12.96 21.51 -21.54
N LEU A 139 13.49 21.39 -20.32
CA LEU A 139 12.85 20.63 -19.24
C LEU A 139 12.71 21.47 -17.97
N TYR A 140 11.46 21.81 -17.65
CA TYR A 140 11.05 22.44 -16.40
C TYR A 140 9.79 21.75 -15.88
N VAL A 141 9.83 21.27 -14.64
CA VAL A 141 8.68 20.77 -13.90
C VAL A 141 8.14 21.93 -13.05
N PRO A 142 6.89 22.39 -13.24
CA PRO A 142 6.34 23.51 -12.49
C PRO A 142 5.99 23.16 -11.03
N PRO A 143 5.85 24.15 -10.12
CA PRO A 143 5.36 23.91 -8.76
C PRO A 143 3.91 23.39 -8.77
N VAL A 144 3.56 22.61 -7.74
CA VAL A 144 2.19 22.11 -7.48
C VAL A 144 1.62 22.87 -6.30
N PRO A 145 0.70 23.85 -6.49
CA PRO A 145 0.16 24.67 -5.41
C PRO A 145 -0.41 23.82 -4.26
N GLY A 146 0.08 24.08 -3.03
CA GLY A 146 -0.36 23.36 -1.84
C GLY A 146 0.33 22.02 -1.56
N ARG A 147 1.16 21.48 -2.48
CA ARG A 147 1.96 20.25 -2.25
C ARG A 147 3.45 20.45 -2.48
N HIS A 148 3.85 21.02 -3.62
CA HIS A 148 5.26 21.30 -3.95
C HIS A 148 5.43 22.79 -4.28
N PRO A 149 6.00 23.61 -3.38
CA PRO A 149 6.03 25.08 -3.52
C PRO A 149 6.96 25.60 -4.62
N TYR A 150 7.87 24.76 -5.13
CA TYR A 150 8.88 25.12 -6.13
C TYR A 150 8.81 24.15 -7.32
N GLY A 151 8.98 24.68 -8.53
CA GLY A 151 9.26 23.86 -9.70
C GLY A 151 10.76 23.68 -9.88
N PHE A 152 11.22 22.77 -10.74
CA PHE A 152 12.65 22.54 -10.97
C PHE A 152 13.02 22.34 -12.43
N HIS A 153 14.26 22.68 -12.75
CA HIS A 153 14.93 22.22 -13.97
C HIS A 153 15.83 21.04 -13.63
N LEU A 154 15.97 20.05 -14.52
CA LEU A 154 17.13 19.17 -14.45
C LEU A 154 18.37 19.92 -14.95
N ALA A 155 19.42 19.91 -14.15
CA ALA A 155 20.69 20.58 -14.45
C ALA A 155 21.85 19.66 -14.13
N ARG A 156 22.84 19.59 -15.02
CA ARG A 156 24.13 18.98 -14.69
C ARG A 156 25.00 20.05 -14.03
N VAL A 157 25.18 19.92 -12.72
CA VAL A 157 25.82 20.88 -11.83
C VAL A 157 27.25 20.44 -11.56
N ARG A 158 28.25 21.29 -11.82
CA ARG A 158 29.60 21.05 -11.32
C ARG A 158 29.71 21.35 -9.83
N TYR A 159 30.56 20.59 -9.15
CA TYR A 159 30.76 20.71 -7.71
C TYR A 159 31.40 22.03 -7.25
N ASP A 160 32.10 22.75 -8.15
CA ASP A 160 32.60 24.10 -7.90
C ASP A 160 31.52 25.20 -8.05
N SER A 161 30.41 24.91 -8.73
CA SER A 161 29.27 25.83 -8.86
C SER A 161 28.40 25.93 -7.58
N LEU A 162 28.51 24.96 -6.68
CA LEU A 162 27.60 24.79 -5.53
C LEU A 162 27.53 26.02 -4.63
N ASP A 163 28.66 26.61 -4.30
CA ASP A 163 28.75 27.79 -3.42
C ASP A 163 28.20 29.08 -4.06
N ALA A 164 27.99 29.09 -5.38
CA ALA A 164 27.24 30.14 -6.08
C ALA A 164 25.74 29.84 -6.09
N ILE A 165 25.34 28.57 -6.24
CA ILE A 165 23.95 28.10 -6.17
C ILE A 165 23.35 28.40 -4.78
N GLU A 166 24.08 28.06 -3.72
CA GLU A 166 23.67 28.26 -2.33
C GLU A 166 23.36 29.75 -2.03
N ARG A 167 24.12 30.67 -2.63
CA ARG A 167 23.97 32.12 -2.44
C ARG A 167 22.92 32.79 -3.33
N ASP A 168 22.47 32.18 -4.43
CA ASP A 168 21.53 32.83 -5.35
C ASP A 168 20.09 32.79 -4.82
N ALA A 169 19.45 33.95 -4.69
CA ALA A 169 18.11 34.08 -4.11
C ALA A 169 16.98 33.48 -4.95
N ARG A 170 17.20 33.20 -6.24
CA ARG A 170 16.21 32.59 -7.15
C ARG A 170 16.09 31.09 -6.97
N ILE A 171 17.17 30.45 -6.52
CA ILE A 171 17.23 29.00 -6.26
C ILE A 171 16.69 28.75 -4.86
N ALA A 172 15.81 27.75 -4.76
CA ALA A 172 15.12 27.36 -3.52
C ALA A 172 15.71 26.07 -2.91
N LEU A 173 16.10 25.10 -3.74
CA LEU A 173 16.68 23.81 -3.33
C LEU A 173 17.47 23.20 -4.52
N LEU A 174 18.41 22.31 -4.24
CA LEU A 174 19.12 21.46 -5.19
C LEU A 174 19.21 20.03 -4.62
N GLN A 175 18.69 19.03 -5.34
CA GLN A 175 18.71 17.60 -4.95
C GLN A 175 19.33 16.72 -6.04
N SER A 176 19.81 15.52 -5.68
CA SER A 176 20.42 14.59 -6.66
C SER A 176 19.37 14.03 -7.64
N ALA A 177 19.85 13.49 -8.75
CA ALA A 177 19.07 12.77 -9.75
C ALA A 177 19.93 11.70 -10.50
N GLU A 178 20.88 11.04 -9.81
CA GLU A 178 21.81 10.06 -10.42
C GLU A 178 21.78 8.63 -9.83
N GLY A 179 20.71 8.25 -9.12
CA GLY A 179 20.51 6.89 -8.61
C GLY A 179 20.17 5.84 -9.68
N LEU A 180 20.44 4.56 -9.38
CA LEU A 180 20.26 3.39 -10.28
C LEU A 180 19.72 2.17 -9.50
N SER A 181 18.86 1.36 -10.12
CA SER A 181 18.15 0.21 -9.50
C SER A 181 18.22 -1.09 -10.33
N ARG A 182 17.99 -2.27 -9.71
CA ARG A 182 17.97 -3.62 -10.33
C ARG A 182 17.11 -4.64 -9.51
N PRO A 183 16.59 -5.74 -10.12
CA PRO A 183 15.63 -6.67 -9.48
C PRO A 183 16.24 -8.00 -8.96
N MET A 184 15.62 -8.63 -7.95
CA MET A 184 15.92 -9.97 -7.37
C MET A 184 14.69 -10.55 -6.62
N ASN A 185 14.77 -11.65 -5.83
CA ASN A 185 13.64 -12.22 -5.05
C ASN A 185 13.96 -12.50 -3.56
N ASN A 186 15.18 -12.98 -3.28
CA ASN A 186 15.85 -12.86 -1.97
C ASN A 186 15.77 -11.43 -1.38
N ILE A 187 15.51 -10.43 -2.23
CA ILE A 187 15.16 -9.05 -1.90
C ILE A 187 13.97 -8.94 -0.92
N GLY A 188 13.03 -9.90 -0.86
CA GLY A 188 11.96 -9.90 0.14
C GLY A 188 12.52 -9.83 1.57
N GLY A 189 13.28 -10.86 1.94
CA GLY A 189 14.02 -10.90 3.21
C GLY A 189 15.12 -9.84 3.32
N ALA A 190 15.76 -9.41 2.23
CA ALA A 190 16.85 -8.44 2.30
C ALA A 190 16.37 -6.98 2.51
N LEU A 191 15.21 -6.57 2.00
CA LEU A 191 14.70 -5.20 2.16
C LEU A 191 14.09 -4.95 3.54
N ILE A 192 13.37 -5.93 4.09
CA ILE A 192 13.01 -5.96 5.51
C ILE A 192 14.23 -6.25 6.41
N ASN A 193 15.41 -6.46 5.81
CA ASN A 193 16.70 -6.72 6.43
C ASN A 193 16.78 -8.01 7.28
N ALA A 194 15.83 -8.94 7.14
CA ALA A 194 15.85 -10.25 7.79
C ALA A 194 17.18 -10.98 7.57
N THR A 195 17.70 -11.06 6.33
CA THR A 195 19.00 -11.72 6.07
C THR A 195 20.18 -11.03 6.77
N SER A 196 20.14 -9.70 6.90
CA SER A 196 21.12 -8.94 7.69
C SER A 196 21.02 -9.26 9.18
N VAL A 197 19.80 -9.40 9.70
CA VAL A 197 19.51 -9.81 11.08
C VAL A 197 19.94 -11.27 11.33
N HIS A 198 19.70 -12.19 10.40
CA HIS A 198 20.17 -13.58 10.44
C HIS A 198 21.71 -13.65 10.56
N ALA A 199 22.41 -12.81 9.78
CA ALA A 199 23.87 -12.75 9.77
C ALA A 199 24.51 -11.91 10.89
N GLY A 200 23.71 -11.25 11.75
CA GLY A 200 24.22 -10.35 12.79
C GLY A 200 24.87 -9.07 12.25
N ILE A 201 24.40 -8.59 11.10
CA ILE A 201 24.87 -7.37 10.45
C ILE A 201 24.05 -6.19 10.99
N GLY A 202 24.69 -5.34 11.81
CA GLY A 202 24.05 -4.18 12.44
C GLY A 202 23.25 -4.47 13.71
N THR A 203 23.06 -5.73 14.07
CA THR A 203 22.41 -6.20 15.31
C THR A 203 22.98 -7.56 15.72
N THR A 204 22.57 -8.12 16.86
CA THR A 204 22.89 -9.52 17.21
C THR A 204 22.21 -10.47 16.22
N ALA A 205 22.92 -11.53 15.79
CA ALA A 205 22.37 -12.57 14.92
C ALA A 205 21.12 -13.22 15.53
N ARG A 206 20.03 -13.29 14.76
CA ARG A 206 18.70 -13.80 15.18
C ARG A 206 17.97 -14.45 14.02
N THR A 207 17.14 -15.44 14.29
CA THR A 207 16.42 -16.24 13.27
C THR A 207 14.95 -16.51 13.62
N GLY A 208 14.42 -15.90 14.68
CA GLY A 208 13.14 -16.24 15.32
C GLY A 208 13.30 -17.31 16.40
N ALA A 209 14.54 -17.61 16.82
CA ALA A 209 14.84 -18.73 17.70
C ALA A 209 14.16 -18.57 19.07
N GLY A 210 13.43 -19.61 19.49
CA GLY A 210 12.63 -19.60 20.72
C GLY A 210 11.28 -18.91 20.60
N VAL A 211 10.96 -18.27 19.47
CA VAL A 211 9.63 -17.72 19.18
C VAL A 211 8.78 -18.78 18.48
N LYS A 212 7.50 -18.84 18.86
CA LYS A 212 6.46 -19.64 18.18
C LYS A 212 5.60 -18.75 17.30
N ILE A 213 5.47 -19.14 16.04
CA ILE A 213 4.59 -18.53 15.03
C ILE A 213 3.42 -19.50 14.79
N ALA A 214 2.20 -18.99 14.89
CA ALA A 214 1.00 -19.64 14.37
C ALA A 214 0.73 -19.19 12.94
N VAL A 215 0.41 -20.12 12.06
CA VAL A 215 -0.10 -19.88 10.70
C VAL A 215 -1.49 -20.49 10.61
N ALA A 216 -2.49 -19.71 10.22
CA ALA A 216 -3.85 -20.18 9.96
C ALA A 216 -4.19 -19.94 8.48
N ASP A 217 -4.36 -21.03 7.72
CA ASP A 217 -4.39 -20.98 6.25
C ASP A 217 -5.05 -22.24 5.61
N SER A 218 -4.87 -22.45 4.30
CA SER A 218 -5.59 -23.45 3.50
C SER A 218 -5.19 -24.91 3.72
N GLY A 219 -4.03 -25.14 4.32
CA GLY A 219 -3.39 -26.44 4.46
C GLY A 219 -1.87 -26.38 4.27
N LEU A 220 -1.17 -27.46 4.56
CA LEU A 220 0.28 -27.54 4.61
C LEU A 220 0.80 -28.92 4.15
N ASP A 221 1.71 -28.91 3.18
CA ASP A 221 2.54 -30.07 2.83
C ASP A 221 3.56 -30.34 3.96
N LEU A 222 3.17 -31.19 4.91
CA LEU A 222 4.01 -31.62 6.03
C LEU A 222 5.26 -32.43 5.60
N THR A 223 5.41 -32.77 4.32
CA THR A 223 6.58 -33.51 3.80
C THR A 223 7.66 -32.59 3.23
N HIS A 224 7.35 -31.31 3.00
CA HIS A 224 8.25 -30.38 2.33
C HIS A 224 9.58 -30.17 3.12
N PRO A 225 10.78 -30.49 2.55
CA PRO A 225 12.04 -30.54 3.30
C PRO A 225 12.46 -29.25 4.02
N ASP A 226 12.13 -28.09 3.47
CA ASP A 226 12.45 -26.79 4.06
C ASP A 226 11.56 -26.37 5.25
N LEU A 227 10.51 -27.12 5.59
CA LEU A 227 9.71 -26.81 6.77
C LEU A 227 10.35 -27.33 8.07
N PRO A 228 10.17 -26.65 9.21
CA PRO A 228 10.27 -27.29 10.50
C PRO A 228 9.08 -28.23 10.72
N ALA A 229 9.32 -29.36 11.38
CA ALA A 229 8.23 -30.16 11.94
C ALA A 229 7.41 -29.27 12.89
N PRO A 230 6.08 -29.16 12.73
CA PRO A 230 5.26 -28.35 13.61
C PRO A 230 5.33 -28.82 15.06
N VAL A 231 5.18 -27.88 16.00
CA VAL A 231 4.88 -28.18 17.41
C VAL A 231 3.53 -28.90 17.52
N GLU A 232 2.58 -28.47 16.70
CA GLU A 232 1.35 -29.17 16.36
C GLU A 232 0.80 -28.68 15.00
N ALA A 233 -0.03 -29.51 14.39
CA ALA A 233 -0.81 -29.16 13.20
C ALA A 233 -2.20 -29.78 13.34
N PHE A 234 -3.24 -28.96 13.16
CA PHE A 234 -4.65 -29.39 13.24
C PHE A 234 -5.48 -28.84 12.09
N ASP A 235 -6.50 -29.59 11.68
CA ASP A 235 -7.61 -29.10 10.87
C ASP A 235 -8.73 -28.67 11.80
N VAL A 236 -8.96 -27.36 11.85
CA VAL A 236 -9.94 -26.71 12.73
C VAL A 236 -11.36 -26.87 12.17
N THR A 237 -11.51 -27.14 10.87
CA THR A 237 -12.82 -27.35 10.24
C THR A 237 -13.47 -28.68 10.65
N ASP A 238 -12.69 -29.60 11.22
CA ASP A 238 -13.11 -30.92 11.72
C ASP A 238 -13.76 -30.85 13.13
N GLY A 239 -14.81 -30.01 13.24
CA GLY A 239 -15.71 -29.96 14.40
C GLY A 239 -15.20 -29.19 15.63
N ASP A 240 -16.00 -29.21 16.69
CA ASP A 240 -16.07 -28.19 17.76
C ASP A 240 -14.89 -28.19 18.77
N GLY A 241 -13.65 -28.06 18.30
CA GLY A 241 -12.46 -27.75 19.11
C GLY A 241 -11.36 -28.84 19.16
N PRO A 242 -10.25 -28.58 19.90
CA PRO A 242 -9.02 -29.42 19.88
C PRO A 242 -9.14 -30.87 20.38
N GLY A 243 -10.34 -31.31 20.80
CA GLY A 243 -10.64 -32.69 21.15
C GLY A 243 -11.30 -33.49 20.02
N SER A 244 -11.73 -32.81 18.95
CA SER A 244 -12.40 -33.35 17.76
C SER A 244 -11.64 -33.08 16.46
N TRP A 245 -10.90 -31.97 16.38
CA TRP A 245 -10.13 -31.55 15.21
C TRP A 245 -9.28 -32.65 14.56
N GLY A 246 -9.25 -32.61 13.23
CA GLY A 246 -8.47 -33.50 12.39
C GLY A 246 -6.98 -33.22 12.49
N THR A 247 -6.16 -34.20 12.11
CA THR A 247 -4.69 -34.05 11.99
C THR A 247 -4.21 -34.13 10.54
N ASP A 248 -5.13 -34.12 9.56
CA ASP A 248 -4.81 -34.17 8.14
C ASP A 248 -4.92 -32.76 7.52
N VAL A 249 -3.86 -31.98 7.71
CA VAL A 249 -3.83 -30.56 7.32
C VAL A 249 -3.48 -30.33 5.85
N ARG A 250 -3.60 -31.32 4.96
CA ARG A 250 -3.21 -31.17 3.54
C ARG A 250 -3.99 -30.08 2.82
N ASN A 251 -3.37 -29.50 1.79
CA ASN A 251 -4.09 -28.69 0.82
C ASN A 251 -4.89 -29.60 -0.13
N HIS A 252 -6.18 -29.30 -0.29
CA HIS A 252 -7.04 -29.99 -1.25
C HIS A 252 -7.51 -29.11 -2.42
N VAL A 253 -7.42 -27.77 -2.29
CA VAL A 253 -7.94 -26.82 -3.28
C VAL A 253 -6.83 -25.99 -3.95
N PHE A 254 -5.88 -25.45 -3.18
CA PHE A 254 -4.76 -24.65 -3.70
C PHE A 254 -3.54 -24.64 -2.75
N ALA A 255 -2.35 -24.38 -3.29
CA ALA A 255 -1.04 -24.50 -2.60
C ALA A 255 -0.69 -23.36 -1.60
N HIS A 256 -1.69 -22.58 -1.16
CA HIS A 256 -1.48 -21.26 -0.53
C HIS A 256 -0.85 -21.37 0.86
N GLY A 257 -1.37 -22.21 1.76
CA GLY A 257 -0.85 -22.32 3.13
C GLY A 257 0.58 -22.86 3.23
N THR A 258 1.00 -23.72 2.30
CA THR A 258 2.40 -24.16 2.14
C THR A 258 3.31 -22.98 1.74
N HIS A 259 2.87 -22.18 0.78
CA HIS A 259 3.56 -20.96 0.34
C HIS A 259 3.64 -19.91 1.46
N VAL A 260 2.53 -19.64 2.17
CA VAL A 260 2.44 -18.69 3.29
C VAL A 260 3.36 -19.11 4.45
N THR A 261 3.31 -20.38 4.85
CA THR A 261 4.18 -20.94 5.91
C THR A 261 5.66 -20.83 5.55
N GLY A 262 5.99 -21.13 4.28
CA GLY A 262 7.33 -20.95 3.74
C GLY A 262 7.85 -19.52 3.83
N THR A 263 7.01 -18.53 3.50
CA THR A 263 7.41 -17.11 3.52
C THR A 263 7.70 -16.62 4.95
N ALA A 264 6.95 -17.13 5.93
CA ALA A 264 7.17 -16.83 7.34
C ALA A 264 8.46 -17.46 7.87
N LEU A 265 8.68 -18.78 7.66
CA LEU A 265 9.68 -19.56 8.40
C LEU A 265 10.34 -20.74 7.65
N GLY A 266 10.18 -20.81 6.32
CA GLY A 266 10.87 -21.81 5.49
C GLY A 266 12.40 -21.68 5.57
N ARG A 267 13.11 -22.80 5.55
CA ARG A 267 14.55 -22.83 5.86
C ARG A 267 15.47 -22.43 4.69
N GLY A 268 15.05 -22.61 3.44
CA GLY A 268 15.89 -22.35 2.26
C GLY A 268 17.06 -23.33 2.10
N THR A 269 16.92 -24.59 2.54
CA THR A 269 17.99 -25.60 2.44
C THR A 269 18.09 -26.21 1.04
N LEU A 270 16.96 -26.36 0.32
CA LEU A 270 16.97 -26.87 -1.05
C LEU A 270 17.59 -25.88 -2.05
N SER A 271 17.45 -24.57 -1.79
CA SER A 271 18.07 -23.47 -2.56
C SER A 271 19.41 -22.99 -1.99
N ALA A 272 20.01 -23.74 -1.06
CA ALA A 272 21.26 -23.37 -0.40
C ALA A 272 22.44 -23.30 -1.38
N GLY A 273 22.89 -22.08 -1.69
CA GLY A 273 24.00 -21.83 -2.60
C GLY A 273 23.63 -21.39 -4.01
N ARG A 274 22.33 -21.20 -4.30
CA ARG A 274 21.86 -20.64 -5.59
C ARG A 274 22.62 -19.36 -5.95
N VAL A 275 23.10 -19.27 -7.18
CA VAL A 275 23.67 -18.03 -7.75
C VAL A 275 22.59 -17.21 -8.44
N ASP A 276 22.79 -15.89 -8.55
CA ASP A 276 21.81 -14.99 -9.18
C ASP A 276 21.65 -15.31 -10.68
N ASP A 277 20.53 -15.96 -11.01
CA ASP A 277 20.17 -16.49 -12.33
C ASP A 277 19.02 -15.72 -13.00
N GLY A 278 18.50 -14.69 -12.34
CA GLY A 278 17.26 -13.99 -12.70
C GLY A 278 16.11 -14.25 -11.71
N ASN A 279 16.19 -15.29 -10.88
CA ASN A 279 15.29 -15.52 -9.75
C ASN A 279 15.82 -14.96 -8.42
N GLY A 280 16.96 -14.27 -8.47
CA GLY A 280 17.59 -13.63 -7.31
C GLY A 280 18.73 -14.45 -6.72
N ALA A 281 19.49 -13.81 -5.83
CA ALA A 281 20.75 -14.35 -5.32
C ALA A 281 20.57 -15.11 -3.99
N GLY A 282 20.95 -16.39 -3.96
CA GLY A 282 20.98 -17.19 -2.74
C GLY A 282 19.68 -17.89 -2.39
N ALA A 283 19.60 -18.38 -1.16
CA ALA A 283 18.53 -19.24 -0.67
C ALA A 283 17.18 -18.50 -0.49
N PHE A 284 16.10 -19.21 -0.79
CA PHE A 284 14.72 -18.81 -0.52
C PHE A 284 14.35 -19.13 0.94
N THR A 285 15.12 -18.56 1.86
CA THR A 285 14.88 -18.64 3.31
C THR A 285 13.80 -17.63 3.71
N GLY A 286 12.77 -18.10 4.43
CA GLY A 286 11.72 -17.28 5.01
C GLY A 286 12.24 -16.31 6.08
N SER A 287 11.35 -15.45 6.58
CA SER A 287 11.77 -14.33 7.43
C SER A 287 12.28 -14.74 8.82
N ALA A 288 11.78 -15.85 9.38
CA ALA A 288 12.15 -16.39 10.69
C ALA A 288 12.45 -17.92 10.66
N PRO A 289 13.54 -18.36 10.01
CA PRO A 289 13.83 -19.78 9.75
C PRO A 289 14.23 -20.61 10.98
N GLY A 290 14.41 -19.96 12.13
CA GLY A 290 14.65 -20.60 13.44
C GLY A 290 13.42 -20.60 14.35
N ALA A 291 12.30 -20.02 13.92
CA ALA A 291 11.04 -20.06 14.67
C ALA A 291 10.43 -21.47 14.70
N SER A 292 9.57 -21.70 15.69
CA SER A 292 8.76 -22.92 15.79
C SER A 292 7.35 -22.68 15.24
N LEU A 293 6.88 -23.60 14.40
CA LEU A 293 5.56 -23.53 13.75
C LEU A 293 4.47 -24.18 14.60
N CYS A 294 3.30 -23.56 14.71
CA CYS A 294 2.01 -24.24 14.92
C CYS A 294 1.14 -23.95 13.70
N PHE A 295 0.50 -24.97 13.12
CA PHE A 295 -0.30 -24.79 11.90
C PHE A 295 -1.77 -25.14 12.13
N TYR A 296 -2.66 -24.31 11.61
CA TYR A 296 -4.10 -24.52 11.67
C TYR A 296 -4.67 -24.44 10.25
N LYS A 297 -5.19 -25.55 9.74
CA LYS A 297 -6.01 -25.53 8.52
C LYS A 297 -7.39 -25.00 8.90
N ILE A 298 -7.80 -23.90 8.26
CA ILE A 298 -9.08 -23.20 8.51
C ILE A 298 -9.98 -23.21 7.28
N ALA A 299 -9.54 -23.85 6.18
CA ALA A 299 -10.22 -23.77 4.89
C ALA A 299 -10.89 -25.09 4.49
N ASP A 300 -12.08 -24.99 3.90
CA ASP A 300 -12.84 -26.15 3.45
C ASP A 300 -12.24 -26.83 2.20
N ASP A 301 -12.28 -28.16 2.15
CA ASP A 301 -11.72 -28.95 1.05
C ASP A 301 -12.48 -28.86 -0.29
N THR A 302 -13.59 -28.11 -0.35
CA THR A 302 -14.42 -27.97 -1.57
C THR A 302 -14.20 -26.63 -2.28
N GLN A 303 -14.03 -25.53 -1.54
CA GLN A 303 -13.89 -24.18 -2.08
C GLN A 303 -12.66 -23.43 -1.55
N GLY A 304 -12.00 -23.92 -0.50
CA GLY A 304 -10.87 -23.26 0.14
C GLY A 304 -11.26 -22.02 0.94
N GLY A 305 -12.54 -21.90 1.34
CA GLY A 305 -13.06 -20.79 2.13
C GLY A 305 -12.93 -21.07 3.64
N SER A 306 -12.72 -20.01 4.41
CA SER A 306 -12.64 -20.02 5.87
C SER A 306 -13.97 -19.62 6.52
N LEU A 307 -14.27 -20.14 7.72
CA LEU A 307 -15.30 -19.59 8.60
C LEU A 307 -14.68 -18.75 9.72
N GLU A 308 -15.41 -17.71 10.11
CA GLU A 308 -15.03 -16.82 11.21
C GLU A 308 -14.83 -17.57 12.55
N ALA A 309 -15.56 -18.66 12.76
CA ALA A 309 -15.38 -19.52 13.94
C ALA A 309 -14.00 -20.20 13.95
N ASP A 310 -13.58 -20.73 12.80
CA ASP A 310 -12.33 -21.49 12.64
C ASP A 310 -11.10 -20.57 12.83
N GLU A 311 -11.21 -19.31 12.39
CA GLU A 311 -10.22 -18.25 12.64
C GLU A 311 -10.08 -17.90 14.12
N VAL A 312 -11.20 -17.71 14.82
CA VAL A 312 -11.23 -17.44 16.27
C VAL A 312 -10.67 -18.63 17.04
N GLU A 313 -11.06 -19.85 16.69
CA GLU A 313 -10.58 -21.07 17.33
C GLU A 313 -9.07 -21.30 17.10
N ALA A 314 -8.56 -21.01 15.91
CA ALA A 314 -7.12 -21.01 15.62
C ALA A 314 -6.35 -19.95 16.44
N LEU A 315 -6.90 -18.74 16.59
CA LEU A 315 -6.32 -17.66 17.43
C LEU A 315 -6.24 -18.07 18.91
N ASP A 316 -7.33 -18.58 19.47
CA ASP A 316 -7.38 -19.02 20.88
C ASP A 316 -6.41 -20.20 21.11
N ARG A 317 -6.30 -21.12 20.15
CA ARG A 317 -5.31 -22.21 20.20
C ARG A 317 -3.87 -21.71 20.12
N ALA A 318 -3.58 -20.74 19.26
CA ALA A 318 -2.26 -20.11 19.18
C ALA A 318 -1.83 -19.54 20.54
N VAL A 319 -2.74 -18.85 21.25
CA VAL A 319 -2.49 -18.37 22.62
C VAL A 319 -2.28 -19.53 23.60
N ALA A 320 -3.13 -20.55 23.56
CA ALA A 320 -3.01 -21.73 24.44
C ALA A 320 -1.67 -22.48 24.26
N MET A 321 -1.12 -22.47 23.04
CA MET A 321 0.20 -23.04 22.72
C MET A 321 1.37 -22.10 23.00
N GLY A 322 1.13 -20.85 23.42
CA GLY A 322 2.17 -19.86 23.68
C GLY A 322 2.84 -19.34 22.40
N CYS A 323 2.11 -19.29 21.29
CA CYS A 323 2.53 -18.49 20.14
C CYS A 323 2.60 -17.01 20.53
N ARG A 324 3.62 -16.32 20.03
CA ARG A 324 3.79 -14.87 20.21
C ARG A 324 3.48 -14.08 18.93
N VAL A 325 3.43 -14.79 17.80
CA VAL A 325 3.06 -14.27 16.48
C VAL A 325 1.93 -15.14 15.91
N PHE A 326 0.95 -14.49 15.28
CA PHE A 326 -0.05 -15.14 14.42
C PHE A 326 -0.01 -14.49 13.04
N THR A 327 -0.16 -15.28 11.98
CA THR A 327 -0.36 -14.76 10.62
C THR A 327 -1.61 -15.37 10.00
N LEU A 328 -2.46 -14.50 9.46
CA LEU A 328 -3.66 -14.84 8.70
C LEU A 328 -3.56 -14.23 7.31
N SER A 329 -3.80 -15.04 6.29
CA SER A 329 -3.76 -14.62 4.87
C SER A 329 -5.11 -14.81 4.18
N TYR A 330 -6.17 -14.74 5.00
CA TYR A 330 -7.58 -14.83 4.64
C TYR A 330 -8.29 -13.51 4.96
N GLY A 331 -9.38 -13.24 4.25
CA GLY A 331 -10.26 -12.12 4.54
C GLY A 331 -11.34 -11.89 3.48
N GLY A 332 -12.23 -10.93 3.74
CA GLY A 332 -13.25 -10.51 2.79
C GLY A 332 -14.04 -9.27 3.25
N TYR A 333 -15.10 -8.95 2.52
CA TYR A 333 -16.03 -7.88 2.89
C TYR A 333 -17.12 -8.37 3.84
N THR A 334 -17.06 -7.93 5.09
CA THR A 334 -18.02 -8.28 6.17
C THR A 334 -19.18 -7.28 6.24
N GLN A 335 -20.12 -7.49 7.16
CA GLN A 335 -21.38 -6.74 7.18
C GLN A 335 -21.20 -5.24 7.48
N PHE A 336 -20.15 -4.87 8.22
CA PHE A 336 -20.00 -3.51 8.75
C PHE A 336 -18.65 -2.84 8.43
N MET A 337 -17.61 -3.58 8.01
CA MET A 337 -16.33 -3.01 7.56
C MET A 337 -15.66 -2.04 8.56
N ASP A 338 -15.94 -2.21 9.86
CA ASP A 338 -15.58 -1.29 10.95
C ASP A 338 -14.78 -1.97 12.08
N GLY A 339 -14.36 -3.23 11.91
CA GLY A 339 -13.64 -4.01 12.92
C GLY A 339 -14.52 -4.44 14.10
N SER A 340 -15.83 -4.63 13.89
CA SER A 340 -16.79 -5.11 14.90
C SER A 340 -17.12 -6.60 14.83
N THR A 341 -16.44 -7.35 13.97
CA THR A 341 -16.63 -8.79 13.74
C THR A 341 -16.02 -9.63 14.87
N PRO A 342 -16.59 -10.80 15.21
CA PRO A 342 -15.97 -11.77 16.11
C PRO A 342 -14.47 -12.03 15.91
N THR A 343 -13.97 -12.22 14.68
CA THR A 343 -12.51 -12.40 14.47
C THR A 343 -11.74 -11.12 14.82
N CYS A 344 -12.21 -9.93 14.40
CA CYS A 344 -11.58 -8.66 14.81
C CYS A 344 -11.56 -8.51 16.34
N GLN A 345 -12.65 -8.84 17.03
CA GLN A 345 -12.74 -8.78 18.48
C GLN A 345 -11.80 -9.77 19.18
N ALA A 346 -11.63 -10.99 18.63
CA ALA A 346 -10.68 -11.97 19.14
C ALA A 346 -9.23 -11.50 18.97
N ILE A 347 -8.88 -10.96 17.79
CA ILE A 347 -7.57 -10.35 17.52
C ILE A 347 -7.28 -9.22 18.52
N ASP A 348 -8.23 -8.29 18.69
CA ASP A 348 -8.07 -7.16 19.62
C ASP A 348 -7.91 -7.64 21.06
N TYR A 349 -8.67 -8.66 21.47
CA TYR A 349 -8.57 -9.25 22.80
C TYR A 349 -7.22 -9.94 23.06
N HIS A 350 -6.78 -10.84 22.19
CA HIS A 350 -5.52 -11.58 22.38
C HIS A 350 -4.28 -10.69 22.22
N SER A 351 -4.32 -9.67 21.35
CA SER A 351 -3.25 -8.68 21.25
C SER A 351 -3.09 -7.91 22.56
N LEU A 352 -4.19 -7.47 23.18
CA LEU A 352 -4.16 -6.67 24.42
C LEU A 352 -3.93 -7.48 25.70
N HIS A 353 -4.35 -8.75 25.75
CA HIS A 353 -4.39 -9.53 27.00
C HIS A 353 -3.54 -10.81 26.99
N SER A 354 -3.07 -11.26 25.82
CA SER A 354 -2.26 -12.48 25.67
C SER A 354 -0.86 -12.21 25.12
N GLY A 355 -0.58 -11.00 24.62
CA GLY A 355 0.71 -10.65 24.00
C GLY A 355 0.94 -11.36 22.67
N LEU A 356 -0.13 -11.71 21.95
CA LEU A 356 -0.07 -12.32 20.63
C LEU A 356 -0.04 -11.19 19.58
N THR A 357 1.08 -11.02 18.88
CA THR A 357 1.14 -10.06 17.76
C THR A 357 0.51 -10.68 16.51
N VAL A 358 -0.64 -10.16 16.07
CA VAL A 358 -1.38 -10.67 14.92
C VAL A 358 -1.09 -9.85 13.66
N PHE A 359 -0.70 -10.54 12.59
CA PHE A 359 -0.50 -9.99 11.24
C PHE A 359 -1.58 -10.52 10.30
N VAL A 360 -2.20 -9.63 9.53
CA VAL A 360 -3.29 -9.99 8.60
C VAL A 360 -3.05 -9.38 7.22
N ALA A 361 -3.29 -10.17 6.17
CA ALA A 361 -3.25 -9.68 4.79
C ALA A 361 -4.31 -8.58 4.57
N SER A 362 -3.94 -7.48 3.90
CA SER A 362 -4.83 -6.33 3.70
C SER A 362 -6.05 -6.58 2.80
N GLY A 363 -6.04 -7.66 2.01
CA GLY A 363 -6.91 -7.82 0.84
C GLY A 363 -6.21 -7.43 -0.47
N ASN A 364 -6.82 -7.77 -1.60
CA ASN A 364 -6.32 -7.59 -2.98
C ASN A 364 -7.34 -6.91 -3.92
N GLU A 365 -8.36 -6.25 -3.38
CA GLU A 365 -9.59 -5.86 -4.09
C GLU A 365 -9.53 -4.45 -4.70
N ALA A 366 -8.41 -3.72 -4.55
CA ALA A 366 -8.29 -2.30 -4.92
C ALA A 366 -8.56 -2.01 -6.41
N GLN A 367 -8.42 -3.00 -7.30
CA GLN A 367 -8.67 -2.86 -8.74
C GLN A 367 -9.81 -3.71 -9.29
N ASP A 368 -10.43 -4.56 -8.48
CA ASP A 368 -11.58 -5.39 -8.91
C ASP A 368 -12.84 -4.55 -9.16
N GLY A 369 -12.80 -3.25 -8.80
CA GLY A 369 -13.92 -2.33 -8.92
C GLY A 369 -15.05 -2.66 -7.96
N THR A 370 -14.74 -3.35 -6.86
CA THR A 370 -15.72 -3.92 -5.92
C THR A 370 -16.27 -2.92 -4.90
N HIS A 371 -15.80 -1.66 -4.89
CA HIS A 371 -16.26 -0.62 -3.97
C HIS A 371 -16.48 0.74 -4.67
N VAL A 372 -17.45 1.52 -4.18
CA VAL A 372 -17.61 2.95 -4.48
C VAL A 372 -18.16 3.69 -3.25
N SER A 373 -17.67 4.90 -2.97
CA SER A 373 -18.16 5.74 -1.87
C SER A 373 -18.80 7.05 -2.37
N THR A 374 -19.79 7.57 -1.64
CA THR A 374 -20.40 8.89 -1.93
C THR A 374 -21.01 9.54 -0.68
N THR A 375 -20.95 10.87 -0.57
CA THR A 375 -21.52 11.60 0.57
C THR A 375 -23.00 11.90 0.34
N VAL A 376 -23.87 11.45 1.25
CA VAL A 376 -25.34 11.62 1.10
C VAL A 376 -25.90 12.43 2.26
N VAL A 377 -26.22 13.71 2.00
CA VAL A 377 -26.76 14.64 3.00
C VAL A 377 -28.18 14.25 3.40
N THR A 378 -28.56 14.39 4.66
CA THR A 378 -29.92 14.16 5.15
C THR A 378 -30.99 14.85 4.30
N GLY A 379 -32.02 14.11 3.90
CA GLY A 379 -33.12 14.62 3.07
C GLY A 379 -32.78 14.78 1.59
N THR A 380 -31.70 14.15 1.10
CA THR A 380 -31.24 14.24 -0.29
C THR A 380 -30.98 12.87 -0.92
N THR A 381 -30.94 12.86 -2.26
CA THR A 381 -30.50 11.73 -3.08
C THR A 381 -29.14 12.05 -3.70
N SER A 382 -28.25 11.06 -3.77
CA SER A 382 -26.93 11.17 -4.39
C SER A 382 -27.02 11.50 -5.89
N ALA A 383 -25.90 11.93 -6.46
CA ALA A 383 -25.71 11.77 -7.91
C ALA A 383 -25.75 10.27 -8.27
N PRO A 384 -26.17 9.89 -9.50
CA PRO A 384 -26.08 8.51 -9.94
C PRO A 384 -24.64 8.02 -10.05
N PHE A 385 -24.41 6.75 -9.71
CA PHE A 385 -23.17 6.02 -9.91
C PHE A 385 -23.46 4.67 -10.56
N ASP A 386 -22.60 4.21 -11.47
CA ASP A 386 -22.90 3.06 -12.32
C ASP A 386 -22.22 1.77 -11.81
N PHE A 387 -23.00 0.70 -11.69
CA PHE A 387 -22.53 -0.67 -11.48
C PHE A 387 -22.66 -1.45 -12.79
N GLN A 388 -21.54 -1.88 -13.38
CA GLN A 388 -21.49 -2.55 -14.68
C GLN A 388 -21.44 -4.07 -14.52
N ILE A 389 -22.27 -4.78 -15.29
CA ILE A 389 -22.18 -6.24 -15.47
C ILE A 389 -21.83 -6.52 -16.93
N ILE A 390 -20.85 -7.40 -17.15
CA ILE A 390 -20.54 -8.00 -18.44
C ILE A 390 -21.02 -9.45 -18.41
N HIS A 391 -21.87 -9.86 -19.35
CA HIS A 391 -22.39 -11.23 -19.40
C HIS A 391 -21.26 -12.24 -19.67
N PRO A 392 -20.92 -13.15 -18.72
CA PRO A 392 -19.72 -13.99 -18.84
C PRO A 392 -19.88 -15.18 -19.81
N GLY A 393 -21.11 -15.64 -20.02
CA GLY A 393 -21.42 -16.77 -20.92
C GLY A 393 -21.67 -16.37 -22.38
N THR A 394 -21.64 -17.36 -23.27
CA THR A 394 -21.97 -17.22 -24.72
C THR A 394 -23.37 -17.68 -25.09
N SER A 395 -24.15 -18.19 -24.12
CA SER A 395 -25.54 -18.62 -24.30
C SER A 395 -26.34 -18.46 -23.00
N GLY A 396 -27.67 -18.63 -23.08
CA GLY A 396 -28.60 -18.37 -21.98
C GLY A 396 -28.92 -16.89 -21.80
N ALA A 397 -29.60 -16.54 -20.71
CA ALA A 397 -29.67 -15.17 -20.20
C ALA A 397 -29.00 -15.14 -18.83
N TYR A 398 -28.14 -14.17 -18.57
CA TYR A 398 -27.48 -14.04 -17.27
C TYR A 398 -28.44 -13.40 -16.26
N THR A 399 -28.88 -14.23 -15.31
CA THR A 399 -29.84 -13.91 -14.25
C THR A 399 -29.31 -14.19 -12.85
N THR A 400 -28.03 -14.57 -12.74
CA THR A 400 -27.33 -14.81 -11.48
C THR A 400 -27.34 -13.54 -10.62
N PRO A 401 -27.80 -13.59 -9.36
CA PRO A 401 -27.82 -12.44 -8.45
C PRO A 401 -26.47 -11.74 -8.33
N GLN A 402 -26.51 -10.44 -8.10
CA GLN A 402 -25.36 -9.64 -7.66
C GLN A 402 -25.71 -9.07 -6.29
N TYR A 403 -24.82 -9.25 -5.32
CA TYR A 403 -25.04 -8.77 -3.96
C TYR A 403 -24.29 -7.46 -3.74
N LEU A 404 -25.03 -6.42 -3.35
CA LEU A 404 -24.52 -5.08 -3.09
C LEU A 404 -24.78 -4.73 -1.62
N ARG A 405 -23.74 -4.39 -0.86
CA ARG A 405 -23.83 -4.02 0.55
C ARG A 405 -23.57 -2.52 0.70
N VAL A 406 -24.57 -1.81 1.21
CA VAL A 406 -24.51 -0.38 1.53
C VAL A 406 -24.15 -0.24 3.00
N ILE A 407 -23.15 0.57 3.34
CA ILE A 407 -22.63 0.74 4.72
C ILE A 407 -22.39 2.24 5.01
N TRP A 408 -22.78 2.73 6.19
CA TRP A 408 -22.55 4.11 6.59
C TRP A 408 -22.46 4.31 8.11
N GLN A 409 -21.88 5.45 8.51
CA GLN A 409 -21.95 5.99 9.87
C GLN A 409 -22.46 7.42 9.80
N ASP A 410 -23.63 7.70 10.38
CA ASP A 410 -24.20 9.07 10.44
C ASP A 410 -24.24 9.67 11.86
N GLY A 411 -23.91 8.88 12.88
CA GLY A 411 -23.90 9.26 14.29
C GLY A 411 -25.24 9.13 15.02
N ALA A 412 -26.30 8.66 14.36
CA ALA A 412 -27.55 8.26 15.00
C ALA A 412 -27.50 6.77 15.38
N PRO A 413 -27.85 6.38 16.62
CA PRO A 413 -27.75 4.98 17.03
C PRO A 413 -28.93 4.15 16.51
N GLY A 414 -28.68 3.34 15.49
CA GLY A 414 -29.51 2.18 15.15
C GLY A 414 -30.73 2.48 14.27
N ASP A 415 -30.52 3.14 13.13
CA ASP A 415 -31.57 3.34 12.12
C ASP A 415 -31.10 2.89 10.71
N PRO A 416 -30.83 1.58 10.52
CA PRO A 416 -30.35 1.03 9.26
C PRO A 416 -31.43 0.98 8.17
N GLU A 417 -32.60 1.59 8.42
CA GLU A 417 -33.66 1.83 7.45
C GLU A 417 -33.53 3.20 6.78
N ASN A 418 -32.71 4.12 7.31
CA ASN A 418 -32.69 5.52 6.89
C ASN A 418 -32.06 5.77 5.50
N MET A 419 -31.21 4.85 5.04
CA MET A 419 -30.64 4.86 3.68
C MET A 419 -31.48 4.01 2.73
N THR A 420 -31.50 4.34 1.44
CA THR A 420 -32.13 3.50 0.41
C THR A 420 -31.37 3.56 -0.91
N LEU A 421 -30.90 2.41 -1.39
CA LEU A 421 -30.38 2.21 -2.74
C LEU A 421 -31.53 2.01 -3.75
N THR A 422 -31.47 2.73 -4.87
CA THR A 422 -32.43 2.64 -5.99
C THR A 422 -31.69 2.46 -7.31
N CYS A 423 -32.17 1.60 -8.20
CA CYS A 423 -31.66 1.47 -9.58
C CYS A 423 -32.60 2.16 -10.57
N LEU A 424 -32.08 3.13 -11.33
CA LEU A 424 -32.86 4.03 -12.19
C LEU A 424 -33.24 3.42 -13.56
N ASN A 425 -32.56 2.35 -13.99
CA ASN A 425 -32.65 1.82 -15.36
C ASN A 425 -32.83 0.29 -15.42
N LEU A 426 -33.60 -0.28 -14.49
CA LEU A 426 -34.02 -1.69 -14.54
C LEU A 426 -34.83 -1.98 -15.83
N GLY A 427 -34.52 -3.11 -16.47
CA GLY A 427 -35.18 -3.64 -17.66
C GLY A 427 -36.26 -4.67 -17.35
N ALA A 428 -36.90 -5.21 -18.39
CA ALA A 428 -37.94 -6.22 -18.24
C ALA A 428 -37.37 -7.52 -17.64
N GLY A 429 -37.89 -7.93 -16.48
CA GLY A 429 -37.44 -9.11 -15.74
C GLY A 429 -36.26 -8.88 -14.79
N GLU A 430 -35.67 -7.68 -14.77
CA GLU A 430 -34.65 -7.30 -13.79
C GLU A 430 -35.27 -6.77 -12.51
N GLN A 431 -34.59 -6.94 -11.38
CA GLN A 431 -35.07 -6.48 -10.06
C GLN A 431 -33.90 -6.00 -9.20
N LEU A 432 -34.12 -4.95 -8.39
CA LEU A 432 -33.29 -4.63 -7.22
C LEU A 432 -34.18 -4.80 -5.98
N SER A 433 -33.75 -5.59 -5.01
CA SER A 433 -34.47 -5.82 -3.75
C SER A 433 -33.53 -5.70 -2.55
N ARG A 434 -34.03 -5.27 -1.39
CA ARG A 434 -33.27 -5.28 -0.14
C ARG A 434 -33.53 -6.59 0.61
N ILE A 435 -32.46 -7.29 1.00
CA ILE A 435 -32.49 -8.56 1.73
C ILE A 435 -32.58 -8.31 3.23
N ASN A 436 -31.69 -7.47 3.77
CA ASN A 436 -31.61 -7.19 5.20
C ASN A 436 -31.10 -5.77 5.49
N ALA A 437 -31.19 -5.39 6.77
CA ALA A 437 -30.69 -4.15 7.36
C ALA A 437 -30.26 -4.47 8.80
N ALA A 438 -29.15 -3.90 9.28
CA ALA A 438 -28.67 -4.07 10.66
C ALA A 438 -27.68 -2.98 11.07
N THR A 439 -27.38 -2.89 12.37
CA THR A 439 -26.40 -1.98 12.97
C THR A 439 -25.32 -2.76 13.72
N SER A 440 -24.06 -2.32 13.63
CA SER A 440 -22.93 -2.90 14.35
C SER A 440 -22.87 -2.47 15.82
N VAL A 441 -22.08 -3.18 16.63
CA VAL A 441 -21.80 -2.76 18.02
C VAL A 441 -20.98 -1.47 18.12
N ARG A 442 -20.37 -1.01 17.01
CA ARG A 442 -19.68 0.29 16.91
C ARG A 442 -20.61 1.41 16.39
N GLY A 443 -21.87 1.11 16.04
CA GLY A 443 -22.84 2.08 15.54
C GLY A 443 -22.79 2.31 14.02
N THR A 444 -22.25 1.35 13.25
CA THR A 444 -22.29 1.37 11.79
C THR A 444 -23.59 0.74 11.29
N ASP A 445 -24.34 1.47 10.46
CA ASP A 445 -25.53 0.93 9.82
C ASP A 445 -25.20 0.33 8.44
N ALA A 446 -25.85 -0.80 8.11
CA ALA A 446 -25.63 -1.51 6.86
C ALA A 446 -26.91 -2.17 6.30
N GLN A 447 -27.00 -2.25 4.97
CA GLN A 447 -28.07 -2.94 4.23
C GLN A 447 -27.47 -3.85 3.14
N LEU A 448 -28.03 -5.04 2.96
CA LEU A 448 -27.71 -5.92 1.83
C LEU A 448 -28.82 -5.86 0.77
N TYR A 449 -28.43 -5.71 -0.49
CA TYR A 449 -29.29 -5.69 -1.67
C TYR A 449 -28.96 -6.82 -2.64
N GLU A 450 -30.00 -7.35 -3.30
CA GLU A 450 -29.91 -8.26 -4.43
C GLU A 450 -30.29 -7.54 -5.73
N LEU A 451 -29.36 -7.43 -6.68
CA LEU A 451 -29.64 -7.04 -8.05
C LEU A 451 -29.73 -8.32 -8.91
N ARG A 452 -30.91 -8.61 -9.47
CA ARG A 452 -31.12 -9.69 -10.44
C ARG A 452 -31.04 -9.13 -11.87
N PRO A 453 -29.99 -9.45 -12.64
CA PRO A 453 -29.88 -9.07 -14.05
C PRO A 453 -30.81 -9.91 -14.94
N ASN A 454 -30.96 -9.50 -16.19
CA ASN A 454 -31.60 -10.29 -17.26
C ASN A 454 -30.92 -9.96 -18.59
N LEU A 455 -29.62 -10.27 -18.68
CA LEU A 455 -28.78 -9.88 -19.81
C LEU A 455 -28.74 -10.95 -20.90
N ALA A 456 -28.70 -10.53 -22.15
CA ALA A 456 -28.46 -11.42 -23.30
C ALA A 456 -26.96 -11.81 -23.41
N PRO A 457 -26.61 -12.90 -24.12
CA PRO A 457 -25.23 -13.35 -24.27
C PRO A 457 -24.29 -12.26 -24.77
N GLY A 458 -23.15 -12.09 -24.07
CA GLY A 458 -22.14 -11.07 -24.39
C GLY A 458 -22.61 -9.62 -24.23
N ALA A 459 -23.78 -9.35 -23.64
CA ALA A 459 -24.22 -7.99 -23.36
C ALA A 459 -23.48 -7.39 -22.16
N THR A 460 -23.09 -6.12 -22.28
CA THR A 460 -22.63 -5.29 -21.17
C THR A 460 -23.72 -4.30 -20.79
N LYS A 461 -24.02 -4.14 -19.50
CA LYS A 461 -24.98 -3.15 -18.99
C LYS A 461 -24.44 -2.44 -17.76
N ALA A 462 -24.51 -1.11 -17.77
CA ALA A 462 -24.41 -0.28 -16.59
C ALA A 462 -25.79 -0.12 -15.94
N TYR A 463 -25.89 -0.45 -14.65
CA TYR A 463 -27.03 -0.20 -13.78
C TYR A 463 -26.76 1.09 -13.02
N SER A 464 -27.57 2.11 -13.23
CA SER A 464 -27.33 3.44 -12.67
C SER A 464 -28.04 3.56 -11.34
N LEU A 465 -27.27 3.67 -10.26
CA LEU A 465 -27.71 3.55 -8.87
C LEU A 465 -27.71 4.91 -8.18
N THR A 466 -28.65 5.14 -7.27
CA THR A 466 -28.67 6.30 -6.37
C THR A 466 -28.94 5.88 -4.94
N LEU A 467 -28.35 6.62 -4.00
CA LEU A 467 -28.57 6.48 -2.56
C LEU A 467 -29.39 7.66 -2.05
N THR A 468 -30.46 7.41 -1.30
CA THR A 468 -31.28 8.45 -0.66
C THR A 468 -31.20 8.35 0.85
N ASN A 469 -30.83 9.45 1.51
CA ASN A 469 -30.76 9.56 2.96
C ASN A 469 -32.04 10.22 3.48
N SER A 470 -32.81 9.49 4.28
CA SER A 470 -34.09 9.89 4.86
C SER A 470 -34.04 10.14 6.38
N ALA A 471 -32.84 10.16 6.97
CA ALA A 471 -32.62 10.22 8.42
C ALA A 471 -33.24 11.45 9.11
N GLY A 472 -33.46 11.35 10.42
CA GLY A 472 -33.88 12.46 11.26
C GLY A 472 -32.69 13.30 11.75
N GLY A 473 -32.35 14.40 11.08
CA GLY A 473 -31.33 15.32 11.59
C GLY A 473 -30.65 16.20 10.54
N ALA A 474 -29.35 16.40 10.73
CA ALA A 474 -28.47 17.15 9.82
C ALA A 474 -27.09 16.47 9.75
N SER A 475 -27.07 15.26 9.19
CA SER A 475 -25.86 14.49 8.91
C SER A 475 -25.49 14.55 7.42
N ALA A 476 -24.26 14.16 7.12
CA ALA A 476 -23.77 13.96 5.77
C ALA A 476 -22.79 12.78 5.76
N PRO A 477 -23.26 11.55 6.06
CA PRO A 477 -22.44 10.36 6.05
C PRO A 477 -21.72 10.18 4.71
N LEU A 478 -20.48 9.70 4.77
CA LEU A 478 -19.92 8.94 3.66
C LEU A 478 -20.63 7.58 3.65
N VAL A 479 -21.21 7.23 2.51
CA VAL A 479 -21.93 5.98 2.30
C VAL A 479 -21.11 5.16 1.33
N HIS A 480 -20.74 3.96 1.76
CA HIS A 480 -19.97 2.98 1.02
C HIS A 480 -20.93 2.00 0.36
N CYS A 481 -20.63 1.59 -0.87
CA CYS A 481 -21.34 0.53 -1.57
C CYS A 481 -20.31 -0.51 -2.03
N TYR A 482 -20.35 -1.68 -1.42
CA TYR A 482 -19.49 -2.82 -1.73
C TYR A 482 -20.27 -3.83 -2.58
N PHE A 483 -19.63 -4.37 -3.60
CA PHE A 483 -20.09 -5.52 -4.34
C PHE A 483 -19.43 -6.77 -3.73
N VAL A 484 -20.24 -7.71 -3.23
CA VAL A 484 -19.78 -8.80 -2.36
C VAL A 484 -19.94 -10.20 -2.96
N TRP A 485 -20.70 -10.35 -4.05
CA TRP A 485 -20.79 -11.60 -4.83
C TRP A 485 -21.49 -11.39 -6.19
N GLY A 486 -20.98 -11.99 -7.27
CA GLY A 486 -21.55 -11.92 -8.63
C GLY A 486 -20.47 -11.91 -9.71
N VAL A 487 -20.59 -11.05 -10.73
CA VAL A 487 -19.55 -10.77 -11.77
C VAL A 487 -19.48 -9.28 -12.21
N GLY A 488 -20.09 -8.35 -11.47
CA GLY A 488 -20.11 -6.92 -11.82
C GLY A 488 -19.08 -6.06 -11.07
N ALA A 489 -18.89 -4.82 -11.51
CA ALA A 489 -17.94 -3.86 -10.91
C ALA A 489 -18.45 -2.41 -11.05
N PHE A 490 -18.08 -1.52 -10.14
CA PHE A 490 -18.43 -0.09 -10.19
C PHE A 490 -17.56 0.68 -11.21
N VAL A 491 -18.17 1.65 -11.89
CA VAL A 491 -17.52 2.44 -12.95
C VAL A 491 -17.88 3.93 -12.82
N PRO A 492 -16.95 4.80 -12.37
CA PRO A 492 -15.67 4.47 -11.73
C PRO A 492 -15.88 3.89 -10.32
N ALA A 493 -14.99 2.99 -9.91
CA ALA A 493 -14.86 2.53 -8.53
C ALA A 493 -14.07 3.53 -7.66
N ASP A 494 -14.19 3.38 -6.34
CA ASP A 494 -13.32 4.02 -5.35
C ASP A 494 -12.34 2.96 -4.82
N PRO A 495 -11.03 3.03 -5.13
CA PRO A 495 -10.04 2.03 -4.73
C PRO A 495 -9.64 2.11 -3.25
N ASN A 496 -10.13 3.12 -2.52
CA ASN A 496 -9.96 3.29 -1.07
C ASN A 496 -11.04 2.51 -0.30
N TYR A 497 -10.86 2.33 1.01
CA TYR A 497 -11.77 1.56 1.89
C TYR A 497 -11.94 0.08 1.48
N THR A 498 -10.96 -0.48 0.76
CA THR A 498 -10.96 -1.85 0.23
C THR A 498 -10.30 -2.86 1.18
N ILE A 499 -9.78 -2.43 2.34
CA ILE A 499 -9.16 -3.34 3.31
C ILE A 499 -10.17 -4.39 3.79
N THR A 500 -9.79 -5.66 3.71
CA THR A 500 -10.64 -6.78 4.13
C THR A 500 -10.66 -6.99 5.64
N ASP A 501 -11.81 -7.42 6.15
CA ASP A 501 -11.88 -8.06 7.46
C ASP A 501 -11.08 -9.39 7.41
N PRO A 502 -10.33 -9.78 8.45
CA PRO A 502 -10.21 -9.16 9.77
C PRO A 502 -8.98 -8.26 9.94
N ALA A 503 -8.32 -7.82 8.85
CA ALA A 503 -7.26 -6.79 8.91
C ALA A 503 -7.80 -5.42 9.35
N LEU A 504 -9.12 -5.31 9.47
CA LEU A 504 -9.86 -4.18 10.04
C LEU A 504 -9.86 -4.10 11.57
N ALA A 505 -9.31 -5.07 12.32
CA ALA A 505 -9.25 -4.99 13.78
C ALA A 505 -8.40 -3.79 14.27
N ASP A 506 -8.68 -3.27 15.46
CA ASP A 506 -7.96 -2.11 15.99
C ASP A 506 -6.47 -2.44 16.26
N MET A 507 -6.17 -3.68 16.65
CA MET A 507 -4.84 -4.18 17.04
C MET A 507 -4.16 -5.06 15.99
N ALA A 508 -4.86 -5.49 14.94
CA ALA A 508 -4.23 -6.24 13.85
C ALA A 508 -3.18 -5.38 13.14
N ILE A 509 -2.00 -5.95 12.89
CA ILE A 509 -1.05 -5.37 11.94
C ILE A 509 -1.51 -5.78 10.54
N ALA A 510 -2.25 -4.90 9.88
CA ALA A 510 -2.66 -5.08 8.50
C ALA A 510 -1.47 -4.85 7.56
N VAL A 511 -1.24 -5.80 6.66
CA VAL A 511 -0.05 -5.82 5.79
C VAL A 511 -0.45 -5.69 4.33
N GLY A 512 -0.15 -4.53 3.75
CA GLY A 512 -0.29 -4.27 2.32
C GLY A 512 0.80 -4.94 1.48
N ALA A 513 0.51 -5.20 0.21
CA ALA A 513 1.48 -5.74 -0.74
C ALA A 513 2.26 -4.63 -1.46
N TRP A 514 3.57 -4.83 -1.60
CA TRP A 514 4.47 -3.93 -2.31
C TRP A 514 5.30 -4.67 -3.38
N VAL A 515 5.62 -3.97 -4.48
CA VAL A 515 6.26 -4.56 -5.67
C VAL A 515 7.78 -4.52 -5.56
N HIS A 516 8.34 -5.55 -4.94
CA HIS A 516 9.79 -5.74 -4.83
C HIS A 516 10.46 -6.24 -6.12
N ARG A 517 9.64 -6.79 -7.02
CA ARG A 517 9.97 -7.53 -8.24
C ARG A 517 8.74 -7.51 -9.15
N ASN A 518 8.93 -7.45 -10.46
CA ASN A 518 7.85 -7.74 -11.41
C ASN A 518 8.11 -8.89 -12.39
N THR A 519 9.35 -9.39 -12.52
CA THR A 519 9.74 -10.41 -13.51
C THR A 519 10.56 -11.58 -12.94
N MET A 520 10.50 -12.75 -13.61
CA MET A 520 11.12 -14.03 -13.18
C MET A 520 11.35 -14.99 -14.35
N ILE A 521 12.09 -16.08 -14.14
CA ILE A 521 12.30 -17.19 -15.09
C ILE A 521 11.78 -18.49 -14.46
N ASP A 522 11.04 -19.33 -15.19
CA ASP A 522 10.52 -20.60 -14.65
C ASP A 522 11.61 -21.70 -14.56
N TRP A 523 11.29 -22.82 -13.89
CA TRP A 523 12.17 -24.00 -13.77
C TRP A 523 12.56 -24.67 -15.11
N GLN A 524 11.92 -24.31 -16.22
CA GLN A 524 12.25 -24.77 -17.57
C GLN A 524 13.14 -23.79 -18.35
N GLY A 525 13.44 -22.62 -17.78
CA GLY A 525 14.22 -21.58 -18.41
C GLY A 525 13.39 -20.65 -19.31
N ASN A 526 12.06 -20.75 -19.27
CA ASN A 526 11.18 -19.83 -19.99
C ASN A 526 11.09 -18.51 -19.22
N GLY A 527 11.22 -17.38 -19.93
CA GLY A 527 11.02 -16.09 -19.31
C GLY A 527 11.37 -14.89 -20.19
N PRO A 528 11.19 -13.66 -19.65
CA PRO A 528 10.64 -13.40 -18.33
C PRO A 528 9.10 -13.58 -18.30
N TYR A 529 8.57 -14.30 -17.31
CA TYR A 529 7.19 -14.04 -16.86
C TYR A 529 7.16 -12.63 -16.29
N SER A 530 6.02 -11.93 -16.45
CA SER A 530 5.78 -10.62 -15.87
C SER A 530 4.45 -10.63 -15.13
N SER A 531 4.46 -10.16 -13.89
CA SER A 531 3.27 -9.92 -13.06
C SER A 531 2.39 -8.77 -13.59
N GLY A 532 2.92 -7.93 -14.48
CA GLY A 532 2.30 -6.67 -14.93
C GLY A 532 2.51 -5.48 -13.98
N GLU A 533 3.05 -5.73 -12.78
CA GLU A 533 3.27 -4.75 -11.72
C GLU A 533 4.46 -3.80 -11.97
N VAL A 534 4.51 -2.67 -11.24
CA VAL A 534 5.57 -1.65 -11.35
C VAL A 534 6.51 -1.73 -10.14
N GLU A 535 7.77 -2.14 -10.37
CA GLU A 535 8.77 -2.26 -9.29
C GLU A 535 8.99 -0.92 -8.57
N GLY A 536 8.89 -0.94 -7.24
CA GLY A 536 9.02 0.22 -6.37
C GLY A 536 7.69 0.81 -5.88
N ASP A 537 6.58 0.57 -6.59
CA ASP A 537 5.25 1.04 -6.18
C ASP A 537 4.55 0.05 -5.24
N ALA A 538 3.47 0.50 -4.59
CA ALA A 538 2.53 -0.42 -3.94
C ALA A 538 1.92 -1.37 -5.00
N ALA A 539 1.69 -2.63 -4.64
CA ALA A 539 1.14 -3.59 -5.59
C ALA A 539 -0.24 -3.14 -6.02
N SER A 540 -0.51 -3.20 -7.32
CA SER A 540 -1.62 -2.47 -7.94
C SER A 540 -2.99 -2.99 -7.47
N PHE A 541 -3.05 -4.26 -7.08
CA PHE A 541 -4.17 -4.93 -6.42
C PHE A 541 -4.29 -4.65 -4.91
N SER A 542 -3.23 -4.23 -4.23
CA SER A 542 -3.19 -4.15 -2.76
C SER A 542 -4.29 -3.24 -2.21
N SER A 543 -5.16 -3.79 -1.37
CA SER A 543 -6.24 -3.03 -0.77
C SER A 543 -5.76 -1.83 0.04
N HIS A 544 -6.51 -0.73 -0.05
CA HIS A 544 -6.19 0.56 0.55
C HIS A 544 -7.24 0.94 1.60
N GLY A 545 -6.80 1.50 2.72
CA GLY A 545 -7.71 2.08 3.70
C GLY A 545 -8.14 3.51 3.35
N PRO A 546 -8.54 4.32 4.36
CA PRO A 546 -8.71 3.91 5.76
C PRO A 546 -9.85 2.88 5.91
N ARG A 547 -10.05 2.36 7.12
CA ARG A 547 -11.32 1.75 7.53
C ARG A 547 -12.44 2.79 7.40
N ILE A 548 -13.71 2.39 7.28
CA ILE A 548 -14.82 3.31 6.99
C ILE A 548 -15.03 4.40 8.07
N ASP A 549 -14.62 4.13 9.32
CA ASP A 549 -14.64 5.07 10.44
C ASP A 549 -13.43 6.05 10.46
N GLY A 550 -12.53 5.91 9.48
CA GLY A 550 -11.34 6.73 9.32
C GLY A 550 -10.07 6.19 9.97
N LEU A 551 -10.07 4.98 10.57
CA LEU A 551 -8.83 4.39 11.11
C LEU A 551 -7.82 4.13 9.96
N PRO A 552 -6.59 4.67 10.00
CA PRO A 552 -5.59 4.41 8.98
C PRO A 552 -5.20 2.92 8.91
N LYS A 553 -5.36 2.31 7.75
CA LYS A 553 -4.92 0.96 7.38
C LYS A 553 -4.44 0.97 5.91
N PRO A 554 -3.58 0.05 5.45
CA PRO A 554 -2.84 -0.92 6.27
C PRO A 554 -1.79 -0.22 7.15
N ASP A 555 -1.33 -0.88 8.22
CA ASP A 555 -0.37 -0.31 9.16
C ASP A 555 1.05 -0.31 8.58
N VAL A 556 1.36 -1.33 7.77
CA VAL A 556 2.64 -1.51 7.06
C VAL A 556 2.40 -2.12 5.68
N CYS A 557 3.41 -2.07 4.80
CA CYS A 557 3.46 -2.89 3.60
C CYS A 557 4.70 -3.78 3.61
N ALA A 558 4.59 -4.98 3.03
CA ALA A 558 5.71 -5.90 2.82
C ALA A 558 5.74 -6.40 1.36
N PRO A 559 6.88 -6.94 0.89
CA PRO A 559 7.00 -7.54 -0.43
C PRO A 559 5.91 -8.59 -0.70
N GLY A 560 5.04 -8.32 -1.69
CA GLY A 560 3.83 -9.13 -1.96
C GLY A 560 3.53 -9.42 -3.43
N SER A 561 4.25 -8.82 -4.38
CA SER A 561 4.22 -9.25 -5.79
C SER A 561 5.35 -10.22 -6.10
N ALA A 562 5.05 -11.26 -6.90
CA ALA A 562 5.99 -12.26 -7.42
C ALA A 562 6.96 -12.87 -6.38
N VAL A 563 6.45 -13.21 -5.20
CA VAL A 563 7.23 -13.76 -4.08
C VAL A 563 7.49 -15.24 -4.31
N ILE A 564 8.76 -15.68 -4.22
CA ILE A 564 9.10 -17.11 -4.17
C ILE A 564 8.89 -17.62 -2.74
N SER A 565 8.22 -18.77 -2.63
CA SER A 565 8.19 -19.60 -1.42
C SER A 565 8.07 -21.07 -1.82
N LEU A 566 7.74 -21.94 -0.86
CA LEU A 566 7.64 -23.39 -1.05
C LEU A 566 6.46 -23.72 -1.97
N ASN A 567 6.65 -24.70 -2.86
CA ASN A 567 5.58 -25.34 -3.60
C ASN A 567 4.93 -26.44 -2.72
N ASP A 568 3.70 -26.79 -3.05
CA ASP A 568 2.97 -27.91 -2.44
C ASP A 568 3.03 -29.14 -3.36
N SER A 569 3.34 -30.33 -2.83
CA SER A 569 3.46 -31.55 -3.65
C SER A 569 2.16 -32.34 -3.82
N ASP A 570 1.14 -32.07 -2.99
CA ASP A 570 -0.20 -32.67 -3.14
C ASP A 570 -1.06 -31.89 -4.17
N ILE A 571 -0.75 -30.61 -4.43
CA ILE A 571 -1.47 -29.74 -5.38
C ILE A 571 -0.79 -29.62 -6.76
N ALA A 572 -1.58 -29.76 -7.83
CA ALA A 572 -1.12 -29.64 -9.21
C ALA A 572 -0.94 -28.18 -9.68
N THR A 573 0.26 -27.64 -9.46
CA THR A 573 0.66 -26.26 -9.82
C THR A 573 0.91 -26.04 -11.33
N ILE A 574 0.70 -24.81 -11.84
CA ILE A 574 1.01 -24.45 -13.23
C ILE A 574 2.54 -24.39 -13.48
N PRO A 575 3.09 -25.03 -14.53
CA PRO A 575 4.55 -25.13 -14.72
C PRO A 575 5.30 -23.80 -14.80
N GLN A 576 4.64 -22.71 -15.22
CA GLN A 576 5.24 -21.37 -15.37
C GLN A 576 5.41 -20.62 -14.04
N ALA A 577 4.82 -21.13 -12.94
CA ALA A 577 4.95 -20.58 -11.60
C ALA A 577 5.90 -21.41 -10.71
N LEU A 578 6.32 -22.59 -11.18
CA LEU A 578 7.31 -23.45 -10.52
C LEU A 578 8.73 -22.92 -10.75
N ILE A 579 9.55 -22.99 -9.71
CA ILE A 579 10.92 -22.51 -9.66
C ILE A 579 11.84 -23.65 -9.24
N ASP A 580 12.84 -23.90 -10.10
CA ASP A 580 13.95 -24.83 -9.88
C ASP A 580 14.70 -24.49 -8.58
N ASN A 581 15.17 -25.50 -7.83
CA ASN A 581 15.69 -25.29 -6.47
C ASN A 581 17.01 -24.52 -6.41
N ASP A 582 18.05 -24.99 -7.12
CA ASP A 582 19.44 -24.57 -6.92
C ASP A 582 20.01 -23.72 -8.08
N GLY A 583 19.24 -23.54 -9.15
CA GLY A 583 19.64 -22.85 -10.38
C GLY A 583 20.41 -23.76 -11.35
N LEU A 584 20.37 -25.09 -11.16
CA LEU A 584 21.08 -26.06 -11.98
C LEU A 584 20.10 -26.95 -12.74
N ASN A 585 20.30 -27.09 -14.06
CA ASN A 585 19.40 -27.84 -14.94
C ASN A 585 17.99 -27.22 -15.07
N VAL A 586 17.96 -25.88 -15.06
CA VAL A 586 16.81 -25.00 -15.39
C VAL A 586 16.39 -25.20 -16.86
N ASN A 587 15.81 -26.37 -17.14
CA ASN A 587 15.44 -26.91 -18.44
C ASN A 587 14.29 -27.93 -18.34
N GLY A 588 13.67 -28.08 -17.17
CA GLY A 588 12.65 -29.09 -16.89
C GLY A 588 13.17 -30.44 -16.38
N SER A 589 14.40 -30.52 -15.85
CA SER A 589 14.94 -31.76 -15.26
C SER A 589 15.55 -31.63 -13.86
N GLY A 590 15.71 -30.41 -13.34
CA GLY A 590 15.97 -30.17 -11.91
C GLY A 590 14.69 -30.34 -11.05
N PRO A 591 14.82 -30.52 -9.72
CA PRO A 591 13.70 -30.43 -8.79
C PRO A 591 13.21 -28.99 -8.66
N ALA A 592 11.89 -28.81 -8.56
CA ALA A 592 11.23 -27.51 -8.52
C ALA A 592 10.22 -27.46 -7.37
N ASP A 593 10.75 -27.48 -6.15
CA ASP A 593 10.00 -27.50 -4.89
C ASP A 593 9.66 -26.06 -4.41
N TYR A 594 9.83 -25.06 -5.27
CA TYR A 594 9.45 -23.67 -5.00
C TYR A 594 8.41 -23.16 -6.00
N LEU A 595 7.53 -22.27 -5.53
CA LEU A 595 6.40 -21.70 -6.26
C LEU A 595 6.43 -20.16 -6.11
N ILE A 596 5.95 -19.46 -7.13
CA ILE A 596 5.68 -18.02 -7.07
C ILE A 596 4.19 -17.72 -6.97
N MET A 597 3.83 -16.89 -5.99
CA MET A 597 2.51 -16.31 -5.83
C MET A 597 2.59 -14.78 -5.66
N GLN A 598 1.44 -14.11 -5.76
CA GLN A 598 1.30 -12.69 -5.50
C GLN A 598 0.00 -12.40 -4.75
N GLY A 599 0.07 -11.46 -3.81
CA GLY A 599 -1.04 -11.07 -2.93
C GLY A 599 -0.52 -10.44 -1.64
N SER A 600 -1.38 -9.70 -0.93
CA SER A 600 -1.15 -9.32 0.47
C SER A 600 -0.99 -10.56 1.38
N SER A 601 -1.55 -11.70 0.96
CA SER A 601 -1.30 -13.04 1.50
C SER A 601 0.17 -13.48 1.54
N MET A 602 1.02 -12.97 0.66
CA MET A 602 2.47 -13.23 0.69
C MET A 602 3.22 -12.17 1.50
N ALA A 603 2.65 -10.96 1.63
CA ALA A 603 3.21 -9.87 2.42
C ALA A 603 3.04 -10.10 3.93
N SER A 604 1.85 -10.54 4.37
CA SER A 604 1.50 -10.81 5.77
C SER A 604 2.47 -11.78 6.50
N PRO A 605 2.72 -13.01 6.02
CA PRO A 605 3.66 -13.94 6.67
C PRO A 605 5.10 -13.42 6.69
N MET A 606 5.49 -12.60 5.71
CA MET A 606 6.82 -11.98 5.66
C MET A 606 6.99 -10.97 6.80
N ALA A 607 5.99 -10.12 7.04
CA ALA A 607 5.97 -9.22 8.18
C ALA A 607 5.87 -9.98 9.52
N ALA A 608 5.10 -11.06 9.58
CA ALA A 608 4.97 -11.90 10.77
C ALA A 608 6.30 -12.53 11.21
N GLY A 609 7.10 -13.04 10.27
CA GLY A 609 8.44 -13.53 10.56
C GLY A 609 9.39 -12.42 11.06
N VAL A 610 9.28 -11.19 10.54
CA VAL A 610 10.02 -10.04 11.12
C VAL A 610 9.55 -9.73 12.55
N GLY A 611 8.26 -9.88 12.84
CA GLY A 611 7.73 -9.85 14.21
C GLY A 611 8.45 -10.84 15.13
N ALA A 612 8.68 -12.07 14.67
CA ALA A 612 9.43 -13.07 15.43
C ALA A 612 10.92 -12.70 15.61
N LEU A 613 11.58 -12.07 14.63
CA LEU A 613 12.94 -11.52 14.79
C LEU A 613 13.00 -10.42 15.86
N ILE A 614 11.96 -9.59 15.95
CA ILE A 614 11.83 -8.52 16.96
C ILE A 614 11.56 -9.13 18.34
N LEU A 615 10.76 -10.18 18.45
CA LEU A 615 10.46 -10.86 19.72
C LEU A 615 11.63 -11.71 20.24
N GLU A 616 12.50 -12.24 19.37
CA GLU A 616 13.82 -12.78 19.80
C GLU A 616 14.76 -11.66 20.28
N ALA A 617 14.58 -10.42 19.80
CA ALA A 617 15.34 -9.26 20.28
C ALA A 617 14.81 -8.69 21.59
N HIS A 618 13.49 -8.74 21.80
CA HIS A 618 12.77 -8.15 22.91
C HIS A 618 11.68 -9.11 23.42
N PRO A 619 12.04 -10.19 24.15
CA PRO A 619 11.07 -11.19 24.62
C PRO A 619 10.04 -10.63 25.61
N ASP A 620 10.35 -9.48 26.21
CA ASP A 620 9.55 -8.70 27.16
C ASP A 620 8.55 -7.73 26.48
N TYR A 621 8.61 -7.55 25.15
CA TYR A 621 7.55 -6.85 24.42
C TYR A 621 6.29 -7.74 24.36
N THR A 622 5.13 -7.09 24.47
CA THR A 622 3.79 -7.69 24.49
C THR A 622 2.95 -7.13 23.36
#